data_AF-A0A4R2LFG3-F1
#
_entry.id   AF-A0A4R2LFG3-F1
#
_cell.length_a   1.000
_cell.length_b   1.000
_cell.length_c   1.000
_cell.angle_alpha   90.00
_cell.angle_beta   90.00
_cell.angle_gamma   90.00
#
_symmetry.space_group_name_H-M   'P 1'
#
loop_
_entity.id
_entity.type
_entity.pdbx_description
1 polymer ?
#
loop_
_entity_poly.entity_id
_entity_poly.type
_entity_poly.pdbx_seq_one_letter_code
_entity_poly.pdbx_strand_id
1 'polypeptide(L)' 'MPPSPDTIKPSAMYSRASAARLLGVHQHSVDAWIAAGKLHESDPGSPWPLSGADLLRFLDENGAA' A
#
# COMPACT_ATOMS: atom_id res chain seq x y z
N MET A 1 7.84 10.85 -12.79
CA MET A 1 6.65 11.27 -12.03
C MET A 1 6.32 10.18 -11.03
N PRO A 2 6.24 10.46 -9.72
CA PRO A 2 5.60 9.53 -8.80
C PRO A 2 4.11 9.39 -9.19
N PRO A 3 3.50 8.22 -9.04
CA PRO A 3 2.08 8.07 -9.32
C PRO A 3 1.24 8.91 -8.36
N SER A 4 0.26 9.63 -8.90
CA SER A 4 -0.68 10.42 -8.12
C SER A 4 -1.60 9.49 -7.30
N PRO A 5 -1.95 9.86 -6.04
CA PRO A 5 -2.85 9.08 -5.19
C PRO A 5 -4.24 8.85 -5.78
N ASP A 6 -4.66 9.67 -6.76
CA ASP A 6 -5.85 9.48 -7.61
C ASP A 6 -5.89 8.14 -8.38
N THR A 7 -4.78 7.40 -8.43
CA THR A 7 -4.68 6.10 -9.13
C THR A 7 -5.10 4.90 -8.26
N ILE A 8 -5.20 5.07 -6.94
CA ILE A 8 -5.49 3.97 -6.01
C ILE A 8 -7.01 3.77 -5.95
N LYS A 9 -7.49 2.64 -6.48
CA LYS A 9 -8.90 2.27 -6.40
C LYS A 9 -9.15 1.55 -5.08
N PRO A 10 -10.04 2.04 -4.20
CA PRO A 10 -10.23 1.47 -2.86
C PRO A 10 -10.67 0.00 -2.89
N SER A 11 -11.46 -0.39 -3.89
CA SER A 11 -11.95 -1.77 -4.05
C SER A 11 -10.99 -2.69 -4.82
N ALA A 12 -9.85 -2.20 -5.32
CA ALA A 12 -8.88 -3.03 -6.01
C ALA A 12 -7.89 -3.67 -5.03
N MET A 13 -7.44 -4.88 -5.35
CA MET A 13 -6.36 -5.55 -4.61
C MET A 13 -5.03 -5.34 -5.32
N TYR A 14 -3.99 -5.17 -4.52
CA TYR A 14 -2.65 -4.83 -4.95
C TYR A 14 -1.64 -5.78 -4.32
N SER A 15 -0.65 -6.21 -5.11
CA SER A 15 0.54 -6.86 -4.57
C SER A 15 1.44 -5.84 -3.88
N ARG A 16 2.32 -6.30 -2.98
CA ARG A 16 3.34 -5.46 -2.32
C ARG A 16 4.16 -4.64 -3.33
N ALA A 17 4.54 -5.25 -4.46
CA ALA A 17 5.26 -4.56 -5.53
C ALA A 17 4.44 -3.46 -6.22
N SER A 18 3.14 -3.68 -6.45
CA SER A 18 2.24 -2.67 -7.03
C SER A 18 1.99 -1.54 -6.05
N ALA A 19 1.76 -1.85 -4.77
CA ALA A 19 1.64 -0.88 -3.70
C ALA A 19 2.90 -0.01 -3.58
N ALA A 20 4.09 -0.62 -3.61
CA ALA A 20 5.36 0.10 -3.58
C ALA A 20 5.48 1.11 -4.73
N ARG A 21 5.10 0.70 -5.95
CA ARG A 21 5.05 1.62 -7.10
C ARG A 21 4.07 2.77 -6.85
N LEU A 22 2.85 2.48 -6.41
CA LEU A 22 1.80 3.47 -6.15
C LEU A 22 2.16 4.46 -5.04
N LEU A 23 2.91 4.01 -4.04
CA LEU A 23 3.39 4.85 -2.94
C LEU A 23 4.73 5.53 -3.27
N GLY A 24 5.34 5.23 -4.42
CA GLY A 24 6.63 5.78 -4.82
C GLY A 24 7.80 5.33 -3.94
N VAL A 25 7.69 4.17 -3.29
CA VAL A 25 8.70 3.63 -2.37
C VAL A 25 9.26 2.29 -2.84
N HIS A 26 10.31 1.82 -2.17
CA HIS A 26 10.82 0.47 -2.38
C HIS A 26 9.92 -0.57 -1.74
N GLN A 27 9.82 -1.75 -2.37
CA GLN A 27 9.06 -2.88 -1.82
C GLN A 27 9.54 -3.25 -0.41
N HIS A 28 10.84 -3.14 -0.13
CA HIS A 28 11.38 -3.38 1.20
C HIS A 28 10.77 -2.45 2.28
N SER A 29 10.46 -1.19 1.93
CA SER A 29 9.77 -0.27 2.84
C SER A 29 8.35 -0.73 3.13
N VAL A 30 7.64 -1.27 2.12
CA VAL A 30 6.30 -1.83 2.28
C VAL A 30 6.33 -3.06 3.20
N ASP A 31 7.25 -4.00 2.97
CA ASP A 31 7.43 -5.16 3.85
C ASP A 31 7.79 -4.74 5.30
N ALA A 32 8.63 -3.70 5.46
CA ALA A 32 8.94 -3.16 6.79
C ALA A 32 7.72 -2.53 7.47
N TRP A 33 6.84 -1.84 6.74
CA TRP A 33 5.61 -1.27 7.31
C TRP A 33 4.59 -2.33 7.70
N ILE A 34 4.49 -3.41 6.91
CA ILE A 34 3.67 -4.58 7.25
C ILE A 34 4.21 -5.23 8.53
N ALA A 35 5.52 -5.50 8.59
CA ALA A 35 6.16 -6.10 9.76
C ALA A 35 6.05 -5.22 11.01
N ALA A 36 6.07 -3.90 10.85
CA ALA A 36 5.87 -2.93 11.92
C ALA A 36 4.38 -2.73 12.31
N GLY A 37 3.44 -3.37 11.62
CA GLY A 37 2.00 -3.23 11.85
C GLY A 37 1.42 -1.87 11.41
N LYS A 38 2.16 -1.09 10.62
CA LYS A 38 1.71 0.19 10.07
C LYS A 38 0.83 0.03 8.84
N LEU A 39 1.08 -1.01 8.03
CA LEU A 39 0.30 -1.31 6.83
C LEU A 39 -0.46 -2.62 7.05
N HIS A 40 -1.78 -2.58 6.93
CA HIS A 40 -2.63 -3.74 7.13
C HIS A 40 -2.73 -4.57 5.85
N GLU A 41 -2.57 -5.89 5.98
CA GLU A 41 -2.84 -6.84 4.90
C GLU A 41 -4.26 -7.38 5.07
N SER A 42 -5.13 -7.07 4.11
CA SER A 42 -6.50 -7.60 4.06
C SER A 42 -6.53 -9.13 3.86
N ASP A 43 -5.55 -9.69 3.15
CA ASP A 43 -5.46 -11.15 2.93
C ASP A 43 -4.00 -11.62 2.90
N PRO A 44 -3.38 -11.93 4.06
CA PRO A 44 -1.95 -12.24 4.16
C PRO A 44 -1.51 -13.58 3.52
N GLY A 45 -2.43 -14.34 2.90
CA GLY A 45 -2.13 -15.55 2.14
C GLY A 45 -2.22 -15.38 0.62
N SER A 46 -2.78 -14.26 0.15
CA SER A 46 -3.02 -14.00 -1.26
C SER A 46 -1.80 -13.37 -1.95
N PRO A 47 -1.60 -13.61 -3.26
CA PRO A 47 -0.63 -12.84 -4.06
C PRO A 47 -0.94 -11.32 -4.14
N TRP A 48 -2.14 -10.90 -3.72
CA TRP A 48 -2.55 -9.49 -3.62
C TRP A 48 -3.09 -9.18 -2.21
N PRO A 49 -2.21 -9.08 -1.20
CA PRO A 49 -2.63 -9.00 0.19
C PRO A 49 -3.14 -7.61 0.61
N LEU A 50 -2.90 -6.57 -0.20
CA LEU A 50 -3.18 -5.18 0.15
C LEU A 50 -4.41 -4.67 -0.61
N SER A 51 -5.41 -4.13 0.08
CA SER A 51 -6.50 -3.43 -0.60
C SER A 51 -6.14 -1.97 -0.86
N GLY A 52 -6.75 -1.37 -1.88
CA GLY A 52 -6.60 0.08 -2.10
C GLY A 52 -7.11 0.90 -0.92
N ALA A 53 -8.10 0.40 -0.18
CA ALA A 53 -8.58 1.02 1.05
C ALA A 53 -7.51 1.04 2.15
N ASP A 54 -6.75 -0.05 2.32
CA ASP A 54 -5.62 -0.10 3.27
C ASP A 54 -4.52 0.89 2.87
N LEU A 55 -4.22 0.99 1.58
CA LEU A 55 -3.22 1.92 1.06
C LEU A 55 -3.64 3.39 1.25
N LEU A 56 -4.91 3.72 0.98
CA LEU A 56 -5.46 5.06 1.19
C LEU A 56 -5.48 5.41 2.67
N ARG A 57 -5.91 4.48 3.52
CA ARG A 57 -5.88 4.65 4.97
C ARG A 57 -4.47 4.85 5.48
N PHE A 58 -3.50 4.06 5.00
CA PHE A 58 -2.10 4.24 5.33
C PHE A 58 -1.58 5.64 4.93
N LEU A 59 -1.93 6.12 3.73
CA LEU A 59 -1.58 7.45 3.25
C LEU A 59 -2.22 8.57 4.09
N ASP A 60 -3.47 8.39 4.53
CA ASP A 60 -4.17 9.30 5.43
C ASP A 60 -3.52 9.33 6.83
N GLU A 61 -3.23 8.17 7.40
CA GLU A 61 -2.62 8.02 8.73
C GLU A 61 -1.14 8.47 8.77
N ASN A 62 -0.41 8.35 7.65
CA ASN A 62 1.02 8.68 7.58
C ASN A 62 1.34 9.96 6.82
N GLY A 63 0.33 10.63 6.25
CA GLY A 63 0.42 11.96 5.65
C GLY A 63 1.49 12.10 4.59
N ALA A 64 1.10 12.10 3.31
CA ALA A 64 1.89 12.80 2.31
C ALA A 64 2.08 14.27 2.77
N ALA A 65 3.26 14.56 3.32
CA ALA A 65 3.75 15.90 3.62
C ALA A 65 4.43 16.50 2.39
#